data_AF-A0A136KTT4-F1
#
_entry.id   AF-A0A136KTT4-F1
#
_cell.length_a   1.000
_cell.length_b   1.000
_cell.length_c   1.000
_cell.angle_alpha   90.00
_cell.angle_beta   90.00
_cell.angle_gamma   90.00
#
_symmetry.space_group_name_H-M   'P 1'
#
loop_
_entity.id
_entity.type
_entity.pdbx_description
1 polymer ?
#
loop_
_entity_poly.entity_id
_entity_poly.type
_entity_poly.pdbx_seq_one_letter_code
_entity_poly.pdbx_strand_id
1 'polypeptide(L)'
;MKSFHLGKGFGVKITATPLVFVGIVFIWLGLTATGYFAFDISLGEAIFLGFVAMFLHYVLELIHSLGHVVVAKHVGYPMTEICFGVYGIYAQTIYPTDEPELDSSIHIRRALGGPIANLIVSLILFVIHPL
;
A
#
# COMPACT_ATOMS: atom_id res chain seq x y z
N MET A 1 -14.57 1.17 -12.66
CA MET A 1 -15.27 0.17 -11.82
C MET A 1 -15.79 0.85 -10.57
N LYS A 2 -16.95 0.45 -10.02
CA LYS A 2 -17.43 1.02 -8.74
C LYS A 2 -16.55 0.51 -7.60
N SER A 3 -16.01 1.42 -6.79
CA SER A 3 -15.34 1.10 -5.53
C SER A 3 -16.39 0.96 -4.41
N PHE A 4 -16.02 0.25 -3.34
CA PHE A 4 -16.80 0.14 -2.11
C PHE A 4 -16.04 0.76 -0.94
N HIS A 5 -16.79 1.31 0.02
CA HIS A 5 -16.23 2.02 1.17
C HIS A 5 -15.73 1.05 2.22
N LEU A 6 -14.48 1.22 2.65
CA LEU A 6 -13.87 0.44 3.74
C LEU A 6 -13.87 1.22 5.07
N GLY A 7 -13.83 2.54 5.00
CA GLY A 7 -13.85 3.40 6.17
C GLY A 7 -13.19 4.76 5.93
N LYS A 8 -12.91 5.48 7.01
CA LYS A 8 -12.23 6.78 6.98
C LYS A 8 -11.12 6.79 8.03
N GLY A 9 -9.94 7.25 7.64
CA GLY A 9 -8.76 7.34 8.52
C GLY A 9 -7.85 8.49 8.08
N PHE A 10 -7.16 9.14 9.03
CA PHE A 10 -6.23 10.24 8.75
C PHE A 10 -6.80 11.39 7.90
N GLY A 11 -8.12 11.59 7.94
CA GLY A 11 -8.83 12.62 7.17
C GLY A 11 -9.19 12.21 5.74
N VAL A 12 -8.80 11.02 5.27
CA VAL A 12 -9.08 10.53 3.91
C VAL A 12 -10.08 9.36 3.92
N LYS A 13 -10.82 9.21 2.82
CA LYS A 13 -11.65 8.02 2.58
C LYS A 13 -10.75 6.84 2.22
N ILE A 14 -11.11 5.66 2.68
CA ILE A 14 -10.47 4.41 2.28
C ILE A 14 -11.52 3.58 1.55
N THR A 15 -11.20 3.19 0.33
CA THR A 15 -12.07 2.41 -0.54
C THR A 15 -11.29 1.28 -1.18
N ALA A 16 -12.01 0.33 -1.79
CA ALA A 16 -11.40 -0.68 -2.63
C ALA A 16 -12.26 -0.95 -3.87
N THR A 17 -11.60 -1.32 -4.96
CA THR A 17 -12.29 -1.90 -6.11
C THR A 17 -12.38 -3.43 -5.94
N PRO A 18 -13.36 -4.12 -6.57
CA PRO A 18 -13.43 -5.57 -6.53
C PRO A 18 -12.17 -6.31 -7.04
N LEU A 19 -11.33 -5.65 -7.85
CA LEU A 19 -10.10 -6.25 -8.36
C LEU A 19 -9.06 -6.47 -7.24
N VAL A 20 -9.24 -5.85 -6.06
CA VAL A 20 -8.41 -6.14 -4.88
C VAL A 20 -8.43 -7.63 -4.51
N PHE A 21 -9.57 -8.32 -4.67
CA PHE A 21 -9.67 -9.74 -4.35
C PHE A 21 -8.85 -10.60 -5.31
N VAL A 22 -8.77 -10.21 -6.58
CA VAL A 22 -7.90 -10.85 -7.56
C VAL A 22 -6.44 -10.64 -7.19
N GLY A 23 -6.06 -9.41 -6.80
CA GLY A 23 -4.72 -9.10 -6.31
C GLY A 23 -4.34 -9.91 -5.07
N ILE A 24 -5.25 -10.04 -4.09
CA ILE A 24 -5.07 -10.86 -2.89
C ILE A 24 -4.75 -12.31 -3.26
N VAL A 25 -5.59 -12.94 -4.08
CA VAL A 25 -5.40 -14.34 -4.50
C VAL A 25 -4.09 -14.48 -5.28
N PHE A 26 -3.80 -13.56 -6.19
CA PHE A 26 -2.59 -13.61 -7.01
C PHE A 26 -1.31 -13.52 -6.18
N ILE A 27 -1.20 -12.55 -5.26
CA ILE A 27 -0.04 -12.42 -4.37
C ILE A 27 0.07 -13.64 -3.47
N TRP A 28 -1.04 -14.07 -2.85
CA TRP A 28 -1.01 -15.20 -1.92
C TRP A 28 -0.53 -16.49 -2.60
N LEU A 29 -1.09 -16.83 -3.76
CA LEU A 29 -0.67 -18.01 -4.51
C LEU A 29 0.76 -17.88 -5.02
N GLY A 30 1.15 -16.69 -5.51
CA GLY A 30 2.52 -16.42 -5.96
C GLY A 30 3.55 -16.63 -4.85
N LEU A 31 3.33 -16.03 -3.68
CA LEU A 31 4.25 -16.15 -2.54
C LEU A 31 4.23 -17.56 -1.92
N THR A 32 3.08 -18.23 -1.91
CA THR A 32 2.99 -19.66 -1.53
C THR A 32 3.83 -20.52 -2.48
N ALA A 33 3.68 -20.33 -3.80
CA ALA A 33 4.44 -21.06 -4.80
C ALA A 33 5.94 -20.76 -4.68
N THR A 34 6.33 -19.51 -4.44
CA THR A 34 7.72 -19.15 -4.17
C THR A 34 8.26 -19.86 -2.93
N GLY A 35 7.53 -19.86 -1.81
CA GLY A 35 7.93 -20.55 -0.59
C GLY A 35 8.15 -22.05 -0.80
N TYR A 36 7.21 -22.70 -1.49
CA TYR A 36 7.25 -24.14 -1.73
C TYR A 36 8.31 -24.54 -2.76
N PHE A 37 8.36 -23.88 -3.92
CA PHE A 37 9.23 -24.30 -5.02
C PHE A 37 10.64 -23.70 -4.97
N ALA A 38 10.85 -22.54 -4.34
CA ALA A 38 12.15 -21.86 -4.33
C ALA A 38 12.89 -21.95 -2.98
N PHE A 39 12.16 -22.18 -1.87
CA PHE A 39 12.74 -22.18 -0.51
C PHE A 39 12.59 -23.52 0.23
N ASP A 40 12.06 -24.56 -0.43
CA ASP A 40 11.87 -25.91 0.14
C ASP A 40 11.09 -25.93 1.47
N ILE A 41 10.17 -24.98 1.63
CA ILE A 41 9.27 -24.90 2.77
C ILE A 41 8.13 -25.89 2.56
N SER A 42 7.69 -26.59 3.61
CA SER A 42 6.56 -27.51 3.48
C SER A 42 5.30 -26.80 2.94
N LEU A 43 4.45 -27.51 2.18
CA LEU A 43 3.30 -26.89 1.53
C LEU A 43 2.38 -26.14 2.52
N GLY A 44 2.13 -26.73 3.69
CA GLY A 44 1.30 -26.10 4.73
C GLY A 44 1.90 -24.80 5.27
N GLU A 45 3.20 -24.80 5.56
CA GLU A 45 3.92 -23.60 6.00
C GLU A 45 3.98 -22.54 4.89
N ALA A 46 4.21 -22.94 3.64
CA ALA A 46 4.25 -22.03 2.50
C ALA A 46 2.89 -21.33 2.28
N ILE A 47 1.78 -22.05 2.43
CA ILE A 47 0.42 -21.46 2.35
C ILE A 47 0.23 -20.43 3.45
N PHE A 48 0.61 -20.75 4.69
CA PHE A 48 0.47 -19.85 5.82
C PHE A 48 1.36 -18.60 5.69
N LEU A 49 2.65 -18.79 5.41
CA LEU A 49 3.60 -17.69 5.24
C LEU A 49 3.26 -16.82 4.02
N GLY A 50 2.79 -17.42 2.92
CA GLY A 50 2.29 -16.70 1.77
C GLY A 50 1.08 -15.83 2.12
N PHE A 51 0.17 -16.32 2.98
CA PHE A 51 -0.98 -15.53 3.46
C PHE A 51 -0.51 -14.36 4.32
N VAL A 52 0.40 -14.60 5.27
CA VAL A 52 0.97 -13.55 6.12
C VAL A 52 1.67 -12.49 5.28
N ALA A 53 2.49 -12.90 4.31
CA ALA A 53 3.23 -11.99 3.44
C ALA A 53 2.28 -11.20 2.51
N MET A 54 1.23 -11.82 1.98
CA MET A 54 0.18 -11.12 1.23
C MET A 54 -0.53 -10.07 2.09
N PHE A 55 -0.88 -10.42 3.34
CA PHE A 55 -1.49 -9.46 4.25
C PHE A 55 -0.55 -8.28 4.53
N LEU A 56 0.72 -8.57 4.81
CA LEU A 56 1.76 -7.56 5.03
C LEU A 56 1.96 -6.65 3.82
N HIS A 57 1.87 -7.17 2.59
CA HIS A 57 1.91 -6.34 1.38
C HIS A 57 0.87 -5.22 1.43
N TYR A 58 -0.40 -5.55 1.73
CA TYR A 58 -1.46 -4.53 1.81
C TYR A 58 -1.31 -3.61 3.02
N VAL A 59 -0.78 -4.10 4.15
CA VAL A 59 -0.45 -3.24 5.29
C VAL A 59 0.64 -2.24 4.92
N LEU A 60 1.70 -2.67 4.25
CA LEU A 60 2.79 -1.80 3.79
C LEU A 60 2.29 -0.81 2.72
N GLU A 61 1.40 -1.25 1.83
CA GLU A 61 0.78 -0.36 0.84
C GLU A 61 -0.11 0.71 1.50
N LEU A 62 -0.80 0.37 2.58
CA LEU A 62 -1.52 1.33 3.40
C LEU A 62 -0.55 2.32 4.06
N ILE A 63 0.54 1.85 4.67
CA ILE A 63 1.55 2.72 5.30
C ILE A 63 2.18 3.66 4.28
N HIS A 64 2.54 3.16 3.11
CA HIS A 64 3.04 3.95 1.98
C HIS A 64 2.04 5.06 1.60
N SER A 65 0.77 4.68 1.41
CA SER A 65 -0.30 5.61 1.09
C SER A 65 -0.52 6.67 2.19
N LEU A 66 -0.42 6.28 3.47
CA LEU A 66 -0.49 7.21 4.59
C LEU A 66 0.70 8.18 4.63
N GLY A 67 1.89 7.75 4.21
CA GLY A 67 3.04 8.64 4.00
C GLY A 67 2.72 9.78 3.03
N HIS A 68 2.08 9.46 1.91
CA HIS A 68 1.59 10.49 0.97
C HIS A 68 0.54 11.40 1.61
N VAL A 69 -0.43 10.85 2.35
CA VAL A 69 -1.47 11.64 3.04
C VAL A 69 -0.85 12.66 3.99
N VAL A 70 0.12 12.23 4.80
CA VAL A 70 0.82 13.09 5.75
C VAL A 70 1.51 14.23 5.01
N VAL A 71 2.35 13.95 4.01
CA VAL A 71 3.10 15.01 3.32
C VAL A 71 2.17 15.92 2.52
N ALA A 72 1.17 15.37 1.84
CA ALA A 72 0.13 16.13 1.11
C ALA A 72 -0.56 17.16 2.01
N LYS A 73 -0.94 16.76 3.23
CA LYS A 73 -1.52 17.67 4.21
C LYS A 73 -0.53 18.76 4.65
N HIS A 74 0.74 18.41 4.87
CA HIS A 74 1.75 19.38 5.32
C HIS A 74 2.11 20.42 4.25
N VAL A 75 2.04 20.07 2.97
CA VAL A 75 2.31 21.01 1.87
C VAL A 75 1.08 21.80 1.43
N GLY A 76 -0.06 21.63 2.11
CA GLY A 76 -1.28 22.41 1.87
C GLY A 76 -2.22 21.85 0.80
N TYR A 77 -1.90 20.69 0.21
CA TYR A 77 -2.66 20.08 -0.87
C TYR A 77 -3.05 18.63 -0.51
N PRO A 78 -4.03 18.46 0.40
CA PRO A 78 -4.37 17.16 0.97
C PRO A 78 -5.04 16.22 -0.03
N MET A 79 -4.77 14.93 0.13
CA MET A 79 -5.51 13.86 -0.55
C MET A 79 -6.96 13.77 -0.08
N THR A 80 -7.81 13.16 -0.89
CA THR A 80 -9.22 12.88 -0.55
C THR A 80 -9.47 11.41 -0.27
N GLU A 81 -8.73 10.51 -0.94
CA GLU A 81 -9.00 9.07 -0.90
C GLU A 81 -7.76 8.20 -1.15
N ILE A 82 -7.75 7.03 -0.51
CA ILE A 82 -6.88 5.89 -0.82
C ILE A 82 -7.80 4.78 -1.36
N CYS A 83 -7.59 4.37 -2.60
CA CYS A 83 -8.40 3.34 -3.28
C CYS A 83 -7.55 2.10 -3.58
N PHE A 84 -7.82 0.98 -2.92
CA PHE A 84 -7.12 -0.29 -3.14
C PHE A 84 -7.63 -1.03 -4.37
N GLY A 85 -6.72 -1.74 -5.04
CA GLY A 85 -7.08 -2.67 -6.12
C GLY A 85 -7.37 -1.99 -7.44
N VAL A 86 -6.91 -0.77 -7.69
CA VAL A 86 -7.09 -0.11 -9.01
C VAL A 86 -6.39 -0.89 -10.13
N TYR A 87 -5.27 -1.56 -9.80
CA TYR A 87 -4.54 -2.49 -10.67
C TYR A 87 -4.38 -3.86 -10.00
N GLY A 88 -5.37 -4.28 -9.21
CA GLY A 88 -5.36 -5.52 -8.45
C GLY A 88 -4.52 -5.45 -7.17
N ILE A 89 -3.21 -5.27 -7.29
CA ILE A 89 -2.27 -5.35 -6.16
C ILE A 89 -1.90 -4.00 -5.54
N TYR A 90 -2.14 -2.90 -6.25
CA TYR A 90 -1.71 -1.56 -5.85
C TYR A 90 -2.87 -0.73 -5.29
N ALA A 91 -2.52 0.24 -4.44
CA ALA A 91 -3.40 1.33 -4.06
C ALA A 91 -3.19 2.57 -4.95
N GLN A 92 -4.23 3.37 -5.10
CA GLN A 92 -4.16 4.67 -5.75
C GLN A 92 -4.46 5.78 -4.74
N THR A 93 -3.59 6.79 -4.73
CA THR A 93 -3.81 8.03 -3.98
C THR A 93 -4.60 9.02 -4.84
N ILE A 94 -5.75 9.47 -4.36
CA ILE A 94 -6.67 10.35 -5.11
C ILE A 94 -6.67 11.74 -4.46
N TYR A 95 -6.67 12.76 -5.32
CA TYR A 95 -6.66 14.18 -4.96
C TYR A 95 -7.95 14.87 -5.42
N PRO A 96 -8.27 16.06 -4.89
CA PRO A 96 -9.45 16.83 -5.33
C PRO A 96 -9.42 17.07 -6.84
N THR A 97 -10.59 17.00 -7.48
CA THR A 97 -10.73 17.22 -8.93
C THR A 97 -10.57 18.69 -9.33
N ASP A 98 -10.76 19.59 -8.38
CA ASP A 98 -10.65 21.05 -8.50
C ASP A 98 -9.30 21.58 -7.98
N GLU A 99 -8.28 20.73 -7.90
CA GLU A 99 -6.92 21.12 -7.54
C GLU A 99 -6.33 22.09 -8.60
N PRO A 100 -5.78 23.25 -8.19
CA PRO A 100 -5.12 24.16 -9.12
C PRO A 100 -3.83 23.54 -9.67
N GLU A 101 -3.28 24.14 -10.73
CA GLU A 101 -1.95 23.77 -11.20
C GLU A 101 -0.91 24.02 -10.10
N LEU A 102 -0.09 23.00 -9.83
CA LEU A 102 0.90 23.03 -8.76
C LEU A 102 2.32 23.04 -9.34
N ASP A 103 3.22 23.72 -8.63
CA ASP A 103 4.64 23.61 -8.95
C ASP A 103 5.13 22.16 -8.86
N SER A 104 6.05 21.80 -9.76
CA SER A 104 6.68 20.48 -9.79
C SER A 104 7.31 20.08 -8.44
N SER A 105 7.80 21.06 -7.68
CA SER A 105 8.35 20.84 -6.34
C SER A 105 7.33 20.27 -5.35
N ILE A 106 6.05 20.67 -5.46
CA ILE A 106 4.96 20.17 -4.61
C ILE A 106 4.62 18.73 -4.98
N HIS A 107 4.59 18.41 -6.28
CA HIS A 107 4.39 17.04 -6.74
C HIS A 107 5.48 16.10 -6.23
N ILE A 108 6.75 16.51 -6.30
CA ILE A 108 7.88 15.72 -5.79
C ILE A 108 7.74 15.51 -4.28
N ARG A 109 7.47 16.56 -3.51
CA ARG A 109 7.33 16.46 -2.05
C ARG A 109 6.22 15.49 -1.66
N ARG A 110 5.05 15.59 -2.30
CA ARG A 110 3.93 14.64 -2.10
C ARG A 110 4.33 13.22 -2.45
N ALA A 111 4.97 13.02 -3.60
CA ALA A 111 5.41 11.72 -4.07
C ALA A 111 6.47 11.07 -3.16
N LEU A 112 7.28 11.86 -2.44
CA LEU A 112 8.28 11.32 -1.52
C LEU A 112 7.70 10.80 -0.20
N GLY A 113 6.48 11.21 0.17
CA GLY A 113 5.86 10.79 1.43
C GLY A 113 5.77 9.28 1.61
N GLY A 114 5.32 8.54 0.59
CA GLY A 114 5.23 7.08 0.63
C GLY A 114 6.60 6.39 0.70
N PRO A 115 7.56 6.69 -0.19
CA PRO A 115 8.93 6.17 -0.11
C PRO A 115 9.61 6.42 1.24
N ILE A 116 9.46 7.62 1.82
CA ILE A 116 10.01 7.94 3.14
C ILE A 116 9.35 7.10 4.23
N ALA A 117 8.03 6.93 4.21
CA ALA A 117 7.33 6.08 5.17
C ALA A 117 7.82 4.63 5.13
N ASN A 118 8.00 4.07 3.92
CA ASN A 118 8.55 2.73 3.76
C ASN A 118 10.00 2.64 4.25
N LEU A 119 10.85 3.63 3.96
CA LEU A 119 12.22 3.66 4.47
C LEU A 119 12.25 3.64 6.00
N ILE A 120 11.41 4.43 6.65
CA ILE A 120 11.31 4.45 8.12
C ILE A 120 10.91 3.08 8.66
N VAL A 121 9.87 2.44 8.08
CA VAL A 121 9.45 1.10 8.51
C VAL A 121 10.57 0.08 8.30
N SER A 122 11.24 0.10 7.15
CA SER A 122 12.36 -0.80 6.86
C SER A 122 13.51 -0.63 7.87
N LEU A 123 13.86 0.60 8.23
CA LEU A 123 14.89 0.87 9.23
C LEU A 123 14.48 0.37 10.62
N ILE A 124 13.22 0.57 11.02
CA ILE A 124 12.69 0.07 12.30
C ILE A 124 12.77 -1.47 12.33
N LEU A 125 12.30 -2.14 11.27
CA LEU A 125 12.34 -3.60 11.19
C LEU A 125 13.76 -4.14 11.19
N PHE A 126 14.68 -3.49 10.46
CA PHE A 126 16.10 -3.88 10.44
C PHE A 126 16.75 -3.78 11.82
N VAL A 127 16.43 -2.75 12.61
CA VAL A 127 16.96 -2.59 13.98
C VAL A 127 16.40 -3.63 14.94
N ILE A 128 15.10 -3.95 14.83
CA ILE A 128 14.43 -4.89 15.74
C ILE A 128 14.77 -6.35 15.38
N HIS A 129 14.94 -6.62 14.09
CA HIS A 129 15.24 -7.95 13.58
C HIS A 129 16.44 -7.87 12.61
N PRO A 130 17.66 -7.64 13.13
CA PRO A 130 18.86 -7.66 12.31
C PRO A 130 19.00 -9.05 11.67
N LEU A 131 19.36 -9.07 10.38
CA LEU A 131 19.56 -10.28 9.58
C LEU A 131 20.66 -11.17 10.16
#